data_AF-A0A537LRK8-F1
#
_entry.id   AF-A0A537LRK8-F1
#
_cell.length_a   1.000
_cell.length_b   1.000
_cell.length_c   1.000
_cell.angle_alpha   90.00
_cell.angle_beta   90.00
_cell.angle_gamma   90.00
#
_symmetry.space_group_name_H-M   'P 1'
#
loop_
_entity.id
_entity.type
_entity.pdbx_description
1 polymer ?
#
loop_
_entity_poly.entity_id
_entity_poly.type
_entity_poly.pdbx_seq_one_letter_code
_entity_poly.pdbx_strand_id
1 'polypeptide(L)'
;MSAAEVSRLVASVSCGKRGRLPIGAGFDLEKLLCLFGLAGSDGTVYENHEQHVYYVMFSNTEPALLAAFEWLVGEVFPGLPVHRARNEDGVTMLRINSLPLVAMAKSLGIHEDFAPVMRLSDRLVAAFLRGYFDADGSVHAEKNTIFYTTVARARAKRLRQLLRRLGLVAAVRSRVVRERRIYDVVVEGVAQLSEFSRLIGTAHPAKRDRLEPIRGRSGHATRYARAPLASSALLRTARHEAGLTARVLGPSSTLSMVESGTRRTSVETMRTFHDRIRAAAGSGKTLAELDRLLSGEYVLDPIVSIEEQELDGFVYDFTVEGTHKFLIESGLVVSNCEALREIGAAREEIPGRRGYPGYMYTDLASIYERAGRIKGKKGTITQFPILTMPDDDITHPIADLTGYITEGQLVLSRTLHRLGVYPPINPLPSLSRLMNNGIGKGRTREDHRQVADQLYSAYAQGLDLRRLVAIIGEEALTENDRLYLRFADAFEKDFIAQGSADRSIQDALTLGWKLLSMFPKGALTRISRDHVDKYYFGEQMERMYRPGEIPA
;
A
#
# COMPACT_ATOMS: atom_id res chain seq x y z
N MET A 1 -11.41 -10.51 0.94
CA MET A 1 -12.55 -11.41 1.21
C MET A 1 -12.42 -12.65 0.35
N SER A 2 -12.44 -13.83 0.96
CA SER A 2 -12.43 -15.12 0.25
C SER A 2 -13.80 -15.43 -0.35
N ALA A 3 -13.87 -16.31 -1.36
CA ALA A 3 -15.13 -16.82 -1.90
C ALA A 3 -16.02 -17.46 -0.81
N ALA A 4 -15.41 -18.02 0.24
CA ALA A 4 -16.10 -18.58 1.41
C ALA A 4 -16.70 -17.52 2.36
N GLU A 5 -16.20 -16.28 2.34
CA GLU A 5 -16.77 -15.15 3.09
C GLU A 5 -17.90 -14.48 2.31
N VAL A 6 -17.79 -14.39 0.97
CA VAL A 6 -18.87 -13.91 0.10
C VAL A 6 -20.07 -14.88 0.13
N SER A 7 -19.80 -16.19 0.12
CA SER A 7 -20.84 -17.23 0.25
C SER A 7 -21.55 -17.21 1.61
N ARG A 8 -20.89 -16.73 2.67
CA ARG A 8 -21.53 -16.52 4.00
C ARG A 8 -22.41 -15.26 4.06
N LEU A 9 -22.14 -14.25 3.22
CA LEU A 9 -22.85 -12.95 3.26
C LEU A 9 -24.10 -12.89 2.37
N VAL A 10 -24.20 -13.75 1.35
CA VAL A 10 -25.40 -13.82 0.48
C VAL A 10 -25.81 -15.28 0.31
N ALA A 11 -26.70 -15.76 1.18
CA ALA A 11 -27.16 -17.16 1.15
C ALA A 11 -28.04 -17.48 -0.08
N SER A 12 -28.66 -16.47 -0.73
CA SER A 12 -29.47 -16.67 -1.93
C SER A 12 -29.74 -15.39 -2.74
N VAL A 13 -29.94 -15.51 -4.05
CA VAL A 13 -30.47 -14.47 -4.94
C VAL A 13 -31.98 -14.67 -5.14
N SER A 14 -32.78 -13.62 -4.92
CA SER A 14 -34.22 -13.60 -5.24
C SER A 14 -34.46 -13.55 -6.76
N CYS A 15 -35.24 -14.49 -7.29
CA CYS A 15 -35.63 -14.58 -8.71
C CYS A 15 -37.11 -14.24 -8.92
N GLY A 16 -37.55 -13.10 -8.39
CA GLY A 16 -38.94 -12.65 -8.52
C GLY A 16 -39.93 -13.62 -7.90
N LYS A 17 -41.13 -13.77 -8.50
CA LYS A 17 -42.26 -14.56 -7.94
C LYS A 17 -42.01 -16.08 -7.84
N ARG A 18 -40.85 -16.61 -8.26
CA ARG A 18 -40.59 -18.06 -8.37
C ARG A 18 -39.52 -18.63 -7.41
N GLY A 19 -39.10 -17.88 -6.38
CA GLY A 19 -38.29 -18.42 -5.28
C GLY A 19 -36.84 -17.88 -5.18
N ARG A 20 -36.12 -18.35 -4.15
CA ARG A 20 -34.74 -17.96 -3.79
C ARG A 20 -33.74 -19.00 -4.34
N LEU A 21 -32.71 -18.54 -5.04
CA LEU A 21 -31.62 -19.35 -5.61
C LEU A 21 -30.42 -19.35 -4.66
N PRO A 22 -30.05 -20.47 -4.01
CA PRO A 22 -28.95 -20.49 -3.04
C PRO A 22 -27.57 -20.28 -3.71
N ILE A 23 -26.73 -19.42 -3.15
CA ILE A 23 -25.33 -19.26 -3.59
C ILE A 23 -24.48 -20.35 -2.93
N GLY A 24 -24.54 -21.57 -3.49
CA GLY A 24 -23.80 -22.73 -3.02
C GLY A 24 -22.38 -22.85 -3.61
N ALA A 25 -21.70 -23.95 -3.28
CA ALA A 25 -20.31 -24.28 -3.67
C ALA A 25 -20.04 -24.42 -5.18
N GLY A 26 -21.04 -24.20 -6.05
CA GLY A 26 -20.94 -24.20 -7.51
C GLY A 26 -21.11 -22.82 -8.17
N PHE A 27 -21.15 -21.73 -7.39
CA PHE A 27 -21.31 -20.38 -7.92
C PHE A 27 -20.03 -19.88 -8.60
N ASP A 28 -20.06 -19.77 -9.93
CA ASP A 28 -18.90 -19.36 -10.73
C ASP A 28 -18.76 -17.83 -10.73
N LEU A 29 -17.95 -17.34 -9.78
CA LEU A 29 -17.64 -15.92 -9.63
C LEU A 29 -16.91 -15.35 -10.86
N GLU A 30 -16.12 -16.14 -11.60
CA GLU A 30 -15.45 -15.62 -12.79
C GLU A 30 -16.44 -15.34 -13.91
N LYS A 31 -17.38 -16.26 -14.14
CA LYS A 31 -18.46 -16.03 -15.10
C LYS A 31 -19.33 -14.84 -14.70
N LEU A 32 -19.62 -14.67 -13.41
CA LEU A 32 -20.33 -13.47 -12.92
C LEU A 32 -19.53 -12.19 -13.20
N LEU A 33 -18.23 -12.18 -12.91
CA LEU A 33 -17.40 -10.99 -13.16
C LEU A 33 -17.25 -10.71 -14.65
N CYS A 34 -17.20 -11.74 -15.51
CA CYS A 34 -17.25 -11.60 -16.95
C CYS A 34 -18.57 -10.96 -17.41
N LEU A 35 -19.70 -11.41 -16.86
CA LEU A 35 -21.03 -10.81 -17.09
C LEU A 35 -21.06 -9.33 -16.71
N PHE A 36 -20.52 -8.98 -15.53
CA PHE A 36 -20.40 -7.60 -15.10
C PHE A 36 -19.39 -6.79 -15.91
N GLY A 37 -18.37 -7.42 -16.49
CA GLY A 37 -17.47 -6.81 -17.46
C GLY A 37 -18.21 -6.34 -18.71
N LEU A 38 -19.04 -7.20 -19.29
CA LEU A 38 -19.92 -6.87 -20.43
C LEU A 38 -20.93 -5.77 -20.05
N ALA A 39 -21.56 -5.86 -18.88
CA ALA A 39 -22.48 -4.83 -18.42
C ALA A 39 -21.78 -3.49 -18.09
N GLY A 40 -20.50 -3.52 -17.73
CA GLY A 40 -19.70 -2.33 -17.41
C GLY A 40 -19.21 -1.55 -18.63
N SER A 41 -19.20 -2.16 -19.82
CA SER A 41 -18.85 -1.50 -21.08
C SER A 41 -20.07 -0.80 -21.70
N ASP A 42 -21.01 -1.59 -22.23
CA ASP A 42 -22.19 -1.14 -22.99
C ASP A 42 -23.52 -1.46 -22.28
N GLY A 43 -23.47 -1.58 -20.97
CA GLY A 43 -24.63 -1.93 -20.14
C GLY A 43 -25.13 -0.80 -19.25
N THR A 44 -26.25 -1.07 -18.59
CA THR A 44 -26.88 -0.17 -17.62
C THR A 44 -27.32 -0.97 -16.40
N VAL A 45 -27.02 -0.44 -15.22
CA VAL A 45 -27.53 -0.96 -13.94
C VAL A 45 -28.58 0.02 -13.44
N TYR A 46 -29.83 -0.41 -13.37
CA TYR A 46 -30.96 0.43 -13.01
C TYR A 46 -31.63 -0.05 -11.72
N GLU A 47 -31.95 0.91 -10.86
CA GLU A 47 -32.62 0.69 -9.58
C GLU A 47 -33.63 1.81 -9.33
N ASN A 48 -34.89 1.45 -9.14
CA ASN A 48 -35.95 2.35 -8.70
C ASN A 48 -36.80 1.67 -7.62
N HIS A 49 -36.73 2.19 -6.40
CA HIS A 49 -37.45 1.65 -5.24
C HIS A 49 -38.94 1.97 -5.23
N GLU A 50 -39.36 3.09 -5.79
CA GLU A 50 -40.77 3.50 -5.84
C GLU A 50 -41.56 2.66 -6.84
N GLN A 51 -40.95 2.35 -7.99
CA GLN A 51 -41.58 1.56 -9.05
C GLN A 51 -41.28 0.05 -8.93
N HIS A 52 -40.47 -0.36 -7.95
CA HIS A 52 -39.96 -1.73 -7.79
C HIS A 52 -39.30 -2.31 -9.06
N VAL A 53 -38.57 -1.46 -9.80
CA VAL A 53 -37.90 -1.84 -11.04
C VAL A 53 -36.40 -1.93 -10.82
N TYR A 54 -35.85 -3.13 -10.98
CA TYR A 54 -34.42 -3.41 -10.78
C TYR A 54 -33.92 -4.28 -11.91
N TYR A 55 -32.93 -3.81 -12.66
CA TYR A 55 -32.34 -4.61 -13.72
C TYR A 55 -30.89 -4.30 -14.04
N VAL A 56 -30.21 -5.32 -14.55
CA VAL A 56 -28.94 -5.19 -15.27
C VAL A 56 -29.25 -5.40 -16.74
N MET A 57 -28.80 -4.49 -17.59
CA MET A 57 -28.99 -4.52 -19.02
C MET A 57 -27.65 -4.49 -19.73
N PHE A 58 -27.55 -5.22 -20.83
CA PHE A 58 -26.44 -5.14 -21.78
C PHE A 58 -27.02 -4.86 -23.16
N SER A 59 -26.42 -3.91 -23.88
CA SER A 59 -26.88 -3.50 -25.21
C SER A 59 -25.75 -3.63 -26.22
N ASN A 60 -26.00 -4.32 -27.33
CA ASN A 60 -25.02 -4.45 -28.39
C ASN A 60 -25.69 -4.79 -29.74
N THR A 61 -24.98 -4.56 -30.84
CA THR A 61 -25.42 -4.95 -32.19
C THR A 61 -24.86 -6.31 -32.62
N GLU A 62 -23.79 -6.78 -31.98
CA GLU A 62 -23.11 -8.02 -32.37
C GLU A 62 -23.78 -9.28 -31.79
N PRO A 63 -24.26 -10.22 -32.64
CA PRO A 63 -24.93 -11.44 -32.18
C PRO A 63 -24.08 -12.33 -31.26
N ALA A 64 -22.78 -12.39 -31.49
CA ALA A 64 -21.86 -13.20 -30.69
C ALA A 64 -21.79 -12.72 -29.23
N LEU A 65 -21.80 -11.41 -28.99
CA LEU A 65 -21.78 -10.82 -27.65
C LEU A 65 -23.12 -10.97 -26.93
N LEU A 66 -24.22 -10.83 -27.67
CA LEU A 66 -25.57 -11.08 -27.13
C LEU A 66 -25.74 -12.53 -26.69
N ALA A 67 -25.28 -13.48 -27.51
CA ALA A 67 -25.29 -14.91 -27.18
C ALA A 67 -24.37 -15.23 -26.00
N ALA A 68 -23.19 -14.60 -25.93
CA ALA A 68 -22.27 -14.77 -24.80
C ALA A 68 -22.88 -14.26 -23.48
N PHE A 69 -23.58 -13.13 -23.51
CA PHE A 69 -24.29 -12.61 -22.36
C PHE A 69 -25.40 -13.58 -21.90
N GLU A 70 -26.26 -14.03 -22.81
CA GLU A 70 -27.33 -15.01 -22.50
C GLU A 70 -26.74 -16.31 -21.93
N TRP A 71 -25.66 -16.82 -22.50
CA TRP A 71 -24.96 -18.01 -22.01
C TRP A 71 -24.39 -17.80 -20.60
N LEU A 72 -23.71 -16.69 -20.33
CA LEU A 72 -23.19 -16.38 -19.00
C LEU A 72 -24.31 -16.29 -17.95
N VAL A 73 -25.46 -15.70 -18.30
CA VAL A 73 -26.62 -15.67 -17.40
C VAL A 73 -27.15 -17.07 -17.13
N GLY A 74 -27.29 -17.90 -18.17
CA GLY A 74 -27.77 -19.28 -18.02
C GLY A 74 -26.84 -20.14 -17.15
N GLU A 75 -25.53 -19.94 -17.26
CA GLU A 75 -24.52 -20.65 -16.48
C GLU A 75 -24.46 -20.20 -15.02
N VAL A 76 -24.48 -18.89 -14.76
CA VAL A 76 -24.36 -18.35 -13.40
C VAL A 76 -25.70 -18.43 -12.65
N PHE A 77 -26.81 -18.24 -13.36
CA PHE A 77 -28.16 -18.23 -12.81
C PHE A 77 -29.10 -19.12 -13.65
N PRO A 78 -28.99 -20.45 -13.53
CA PRO A 78 -29.87 -21.37 -14.24
C PRO A 78 -31.35 -21.04 -13.97
N GLY A 79 -32.11 -20.80 -15.04
CA GLY A 79 -33.55 -20.49 -14.97
C GLY A 79 -33.90 -19.02 -14.75
N LEU A 80 -32.93 -18.11 -14.67
CA LEU A 80 -33.18 -16.66 -14.64
C LEU A 80 -33.54 -16.15 -16.04
N PRO A 81 -34.72 -15.52 -16.24
CA PRO A 81 -35.14 -15.08 -17.57
C PRO A 81 -34.32 -13.86 -18.03
N VAL A 82 -33.86 -13.92 -19.29
CA VAL A 82 -33.29 -12.78 -20.01
C VAL A 82 -34.36 -12.21 -20.94
N HIS A 83 -34.70 -10.95 -20.75
CA HIS A 83 -35.66 -10.25 -21.59
C HIS A 83 -34.93 -9.58 -22.75
N ARG A 84 -35.35 -9.90 -23.98
CA ARG A 84 -34.78 -9.32 -25.20
C ARG A 84 -35.72 -8.24 -25.76
N ALA A 85 -35.17 -7.07 -26.05
CA ALA A 85 -35.84 -5.97 -26.74
C ALA A 85 -34.91 -5.39 -27.82
N ARG A 86 -35.47 -4.69 -28.81
CA ARG A 86 -34.70 -3.99 -29.83
C ARG A 86 -35.15 -2.53 -29.87
N ASN A 87 -34.21 -1.59 -29.87
CA ASN A 87 -34.54 -0.17 -29.98
C ASN A 87 -34.73 0.25 -31.45
N GLU A 88 -35.16 1.49 -31.67
CA GLU A 88 -35.38 2.07 -33.00
C GLU A 88 -34.08 2.15 -33.83
N ASP A 89 -32.93 2.31 -33.17
CA ASP A 89 -31.60 2.33 -33.80
C ASP A 89 -31.07 0.93 -34.18
N GLY A 90 -31.87 -0.13 -33.95
CA GLY A 90 -31.52 -1.50 -34.30
C GLY A 90 -30.60 -2.23 -33.32
N VAL A 91 -30.24 -1.62 -32.19
CA VAL A 91 -29.46 -2.18 -31.08
C VAL A 91 -30.33 -3.15 -30.26
N THR A 92 -29.81 -4.33 -29.98
CA THR A 92 -30.51 -5.31 -29.15
C THR A 92 -30.12 -5.10 -27.68
N MET A 93 -31.13 -5.07 -26.82
CA MET A 93 -31.01 -4.92 -25.36
C MET A 93 -31.42 -6.23 -24.69
N LEU A 94 -30.51 -6.77 -23.88
CA LEU A 94 -30.75 -7.93 -23.03
C LEU A 94 -30.83 -7.48 -21.59
N ARG A 95 -31.96 -7.76 -20.93
CA ARG A 95 -32.28 -7.26 -19.60
C ARG A 95 -32.55 -8.41 -18.63
N ILE A 96 -31.92 -8.35 -17.47
CA ILE A 96 -32.12 -9.28 -16.36
C ILE A 96 -32.75 -8.53 -15.20
N ASN A 97 -33.93 -8.99 -14.76
CA ASN A 97 -34.63 -8.39 -13.63
C ASN A 97 -34.25 -9.08 -12.32
N SER A 98 -33.38 -8.45 -11.52
CA SER A 98 -32.93 -9.02 -10.24
C SER A 98 -32.35 -7.94 -9.33
N LEU A 99 -33.01 -7.69 -8.20
CA LEU A 99 -32.54 -6.76 -7.17
C LEU A 99 -31.16 -7.17 -6.59
N PRO A 100 -30.90 -8.45 -6.25
CA PRO A 100 -29.58 -8.84 -5.77
C PRO A 100 -28.46 -8.61 -6.80
N LEU A 101 -28.71 -8.86 -8.08
CA LEU A 101 -27.71 -8.60 -9.13
C LEU A 101 -27.39 -7.11 -9.26
N VAL A 102 -28.42 -6.26 -9.19
CA VAL A 102 -28.25 -4.81 -9.18
C VAL A 102 -27.44 -4.37 -7.96
N ALA A 103 -27.76 -4.87 -6.77
CA ALA A 103 -27.02 -4.58 -5.55
C ALA A 103 -25.54 -4.99 -5.68
N MET A 104 -25.26 -6.19 -6.18
CA MET A 104 -23.88 -6.66 -6.43
C MET A 104 -23.14 -5.78 -7.44
N ALA A 105 -23.77 -5.45 -8.57
CA ALA A 105 -23.18 -4.60 -9.60
C ALA A 105 -22.90 -3.18 -9.08
N LYS A 106 -23.76 -2.65 -8.22
CA LYS A 106 -23.53 -1.37 -7.54
C LYS A 106 -22.39 -1.45 -6.53
N SER A 107 -22.35 -2.49 -5.68
CA SER A 107 -21.26 -2.70 -4.73
C SER A 107 -19.90 -2.90 -5.41
N LEU A 108 -19.88 -3.38 -6.65
CA LEU A 108 -18.67 -3.51 -7.47
C LEU A 108 -18.34 -2.23 -8.28
N GLY A 109 -19.17 -1.19 -8.22
CA GLY A 109 -18.97 0.05 -8.95
C GLY A 109 -19.05 -0.11 -10.47
N ILE A 110 -19.83 -1.07 -10.98
CA ILE A 110 -19.93 -1.41 -12.42
C ILE A 110 -20.49 -0.26 -13.26
N HIS A 111 -21.28 0.62 -12.68
CA HIS A 111 -21.81 1.82 -13.35
C HIS A 111 -20.93 3.06 -13.11
N GLU A 112 -19.94 2.98 -12.23
CA GLU A 112 -19.07 4.08 -11.80
C GLU A 112 -17.66 3.93 -12.41
N ASP A 113 -16.64 3.77 -11.57
CA ASP A 113 -15.23 3.74 -11.93
C ASP A 113 -14.54 2.40 -11.63
N PHE A 114 -15.28 1.35 -11.24
CA PHE A 114 -14.78 0.02 -10.85
C PHE A 114 -13.80 0.00 -9.67
N ALA A 115 -13.75 1.03 -8.81
CA ALA A 115 -12.86 1.05 -7.64
C ALA A 115 -12.94 -0.22 -6.77
N PRO A 116 -14.13 -0.78 -6.46
CA PRO A 116 -14.23 -1.98 -5.64
C PRO A 116 -13.64 -3.23 -6.30
N VAL A 117 -13.60 -3.29 -7.64
CA VAL A 117 -12.97 -4.41 -8.39
C VAL A 117 -11.49 -4.54 -8.04
N MET A 118 -10.82 -3.44 -7.68
CA MET A 118 -9.41 -3.46 -7.22
C MET A 118 -9.19 -4.26 -5.94
N ARG A 119 -10.23 -4.65 -5.20
CA ARG A 119 -10.11 -5.46 -3.98
C ARG A 119 -10.31 -6.96 -4.22
N LEU A 120 -10.70 -7.36 -5.44
CA LEU A 120 -10.91 -8.76 -5.80
C LEU A 120 -9.58 -9.47 -6.06
N SER A 121 -9.55 -10.80 -6.07
CA SER A 121 -8.36 -11.57 -6.46
C SER A 121 -8.01 -11.36 -7.95
N ASP A 122 -6.75 -11.55 -8.33
CA ASP A 122 -6.27 -11.33 -9.70
C ASP A 122 -7.04 -12.14 -10.75
N ARG A 123 -7.42 -13.38 -10.42
CA ARG A 123 -8.27 -14.24 -11.27
C ARG A 123 -9.64 -13.62 -11.57
N LEU A 124 -10.27 -12.99 -10.59
CA LEU A 124 -11.56 -12.30 -10.74
C LEU A 124 -11.43 -10.97 -11.47
N VAL A 125 -10.33 -10.24 -11.24
CA VAL A 125 -9.99 -9.03 -11.99
C VAL A 125 -9.80 -9.36 -13.47
N ALA A 126 -9.07 -10.44 -13.78
CA ALA A 126 -8.87 -10.91 -15.15
C ALA A 126 -10.20 -11.30 -15.81
N ALA A 127 -11.10 -11.98 -15.10
CA ALA A 127 -12.43 -12.32 -15.61
C ALA A 127 -13.30 -11.08 -15.92
N PHE A 128 -13.27 -10.07 -15.04
CA PHE A 128 -13.93 -8.79 -15.30
C PHE A 128 -13.36 -8.07 -16.52
N LEU A 129 -12.04 -7.97 -16.61
CA LEU A 129 -11.35 -7.34 -17.74
C LEU A 129 -11.59 -8.08 -19.06
N ARG A 130 -11.78 -9.40 -19.04
CA ARG A 130 -12.12 -10.22 -20.20
C ARG A 130 -13.50 -9.83 -20.74
N GLY A 131 -14.51 -9.81 -19.87
CA GLY A 131 -15.87 -9.41 -20.27
C GLY A 131 -15.91 -7.99 -20.83
N TYR A 132 -15.23 -7.05 -20.17
CA TYR A 132 -15.13 -5.67 -20.69
C TYR A 132 -14.42 -5.63 -22.05
N PHE A 133 -13.31 -6.37 -22.20
CA PHE A 133 -12.55 -6.43 -23.45
C PHE A 133 -13.35 -7.07 -24.59
N ASP A 134 -14.19 -8.06 -24.30
CA ASP A 134 -15.02 -8.72 -25.29
C ASP A 134 -16.03 -7.77 -25.91
N ALA A 135 -16.54 -6.78 -25.16
CA ALA A 135 -17.39 -5.73 -25.72
C ALA A 135 -16.57 -4.57 -26.33
N ASP A 136 -15.88 -3.79 -25.50
CA ASP A 136 -15.24 -2.51 -25.90
C ASP A 136 -13.77 -2.64 -26.34
N GLY A 137 -13.18 -3.82 -26.18
CA GLY A 137 -11.79 -4.07 -26.50
C GLY A 137 -11.54 -4.17 -28.00
N SER A 138 -10.33 -3.82 -28.44
CA SER A 138 -9.90 -3.96 -29.84
C SER A 138 -8.50 -4.54 -29.93
N VAL A 139 -8.27 -5.40 -30.93
CA VAL A 139 -6.97 -6.02 -31.23
C VAL A 139 -6.46 -5.53 -32.59
N HIS A 140 -5.31 -4.85 -32.58
CA HIS A 140 -4.53 -4.49 -33.77
C HIS A 140 -3.29 -5.39 -33.84
N ALA A 141 -3.43 -6.56 -34.46
CA ALA A 141 -2.38 -7.57 -34.53
C ALA A 141 -1.12 -7.06 -35.26
N GLU A 142 -1.27 -6.31 -36.36
CA GLU A 142 -0.16 -5.75 -37.14
C GLU A 142 0.74 -4.82 -36.31
N LYS A 143 0.13 -4.06 -35.40
CA LYS A 143 0.83 -3.13 -34.50
C LYS A 143 1.17 -3.77 -33.15
N ASN A 144 0.85 -5.05 -32.96
CA ASN A 144 0.97 -5.75 -31.67
C ASN A 144 0.40 -4.91 -30.52
N THR A 145 -0.82 -4.40 -30.70
CA THR A 145 -1.44 -3.50 -29.73
C THR A 145 -2.89 -3.89 -29.46
N ILE A 146 -3.29 -3.80 -28.19
CA ILE A 146 -4.69 -3.89 -27.78
C ILE A 146 -5.15 -2.60 -27.11
N PHE A 147 -6.45 -2.34 -27.20
CA PHE A 147 -7.08 -1.14 -26.69
C PHE A 147 -8.32 -1.49 -25.87
N TYR A 148 -8.52 -0.78 -24.77
CA TYR A 148 -9.83 -0.60 -24.16
C TYR A 148 -10.26 0.85 -24.40
N THR A 149 -11.40 1.05 -25.05
CA THR A 149 -11.89 2.40 -25.36
C THR A 149 -13.02 2.79 -24.42
N THR A 150 -13.01 4.02 -23.92
CA THR A 150 -14.11 4.55 -23.09
C THR A 150 -14.19 6.07 -23.19
N VAL A 151 -15.39 6.63 -23.02
CA VAL A 151 -15.61 8.08 -22.94
C VAL A 151 -15.37 8.63 -21.52
N ALA A 152 -15.34 7.76 -20.51
CA ALA A 152 -15.19 8.15 -19.12
C ALA A 152 -13.72 8.11 -18.68
N ARG A 153 -13.16 9.27 -18.33
CA ARG A 153 -11.76 9.37 -17.85
C ARG A 153 -11.49 8.51 -16.61
N ALA A 154 -12.44 8.47 -15.67
CA ALA A 154 -12.31 7.67 -14.44
C ALA A 154 -12.21 6.17 -14.74
N ARG A 155 -13.04 5.65 -15.66
CA ARG A 155 -12.97 4.24 -16.11
C ARG A 155 -11.66 3.93 -16.81
N ALA A 156 -11.19 4.81 -17.71
CA ALA A 156 -9.89 4.64 -18.37
C ALA A 156 -8.74 4.54 -17.36
N LYS A 157 -8.75 5.41 -16.34
CA LYS A 157 -7.77 5.37 -15.25
C LYS A 157 -7.83 4.06 -14.47
N ARG A 158 -9.03 3.57 -14.15
CA ARG A 158 -9.18 2.31 -13.41
C ARG A 158 -8.78 1.10 -14.24
N LEU A 159 -9.19 1.03 -15.50
CA LEU A 159 -8.78 -0.03 -16.42
C LEU A 159 -7.25 -0.11 -16.52
N ARG A 160 -6.56 1.04 -16.61
CA ARG A 160 -5.09 1.09 -16.54
C ARG A 160 -4.55 0.47 -15.24
N GLN A 161 -5.14 0.78 -14.09
CA GLN A 161 -4.70 0.24 -12.79
C GLN A 161 -4.96 -1.27 -12.69
N LEU A 162 -6.12 -1.75 -13.13
CA LEU A 162 -6.46 -3.17 -13.14
C LEU A 162 -5.51 -3.97 -14.05
N LEU A 163 -5.20 -3.46 -15.24
CA LEU A 163 -4.23 -4.09 -16.14
C LEU A 163 -2.82 -4.13 -15.53
N ARG A 164 -2.36 -3.00 -14.96
CA ARG A 164 -1.04 -2.92 -14.30
C ARG A 164 -0.93 -3.83 -13.08
N ARG A 165 -2.02 -4.00 -12.34
CA ARG A 165 -2.08 -4.95 -11.22
C ARG A 165 -1.83 -6.39 -11.68
N LEU A 166 -2.24 -6.74 -12.91
CA LEU A 166 -1.97 -8.04 -13.52
C LEU A 166 -0.60 -8.10 -14.23
N GLY A 167 0.29 -7.12 -14.00
CA GLY A 167 1.61 -7.07 -14.61
C GLY A 167 1.63 -6.54 -16.05
N LEU A 168 0.51 -6.04 -16.57
CA LEU A 168 0.41 -5.53 -17.94
C LEU A 168 0.67 -4.02 -17.98
N VAL A 169 1.69 -3.61 -18.76
CA VAL A 169 2.07 -2.21 -18.91
C VAL A 169 1.07 -1.50 -19.82
N ALA A 170 0.08 -0.86 -19.19
CA ALA A 170 -0.95 -0.07 -19.86
C ALA A 170 -0.68 1.44 -19.78
N ALA A 171 -1.00 2.16 -20.86
CA ALA A 171 -0.96 3.62 -20.94
C ALA A 171 -2.33 4.18 -21.33
N VAL A 172 -2.70 5.36 -20.83
CA VAL A 172 -3.94 6.05 -21.25
C VAL A 172 -3.57 7.10 -22.29
N ARG A 173 -4.15 7.00 -23.48
CA ARG A 173 -4.11 8.01 -24.53
C ARG A 173 -5.49 8.66 -24.63
N SER A 174 -5.55 9.92 -25.05
CA SER A 174 -6.82 10.59 -25.33
C SER A 174 -6.84 11.12 -26.76
N ARG A 175 -8.01 11.10 -27.38
CA ARG A 175 -8.25 11.66 -28.71
C ARG A 175 -9.62 12.33 -28.75
N VAL A 176 -9.78 13.30 -29.64
CA VAL A 176 -11.07 13.97 -29.85
C VAL A 176 -11.69 13.40 -31.12
N VAL A 177 -12.91 12.89 -31.02
CA VAL A 177 -13.68 12.34 -32.14
C VAL A 177 -15.08 12.93 -32.07
N ARG A 178 -15.53 13.59 -33.15
CA ARG A 178 -16.85 14.23 -33.23
C ARG A 178 -17.14 15.09 -31.99
N GLU A 179 -16.19 15.97 -31.64
CA GLU A 179 -16.24 16.88 -30.47
C GLU A 179 -16.26 16.20 -29.08
N ARG A 180 -16.23 14.87 -29.01
CA ARG A 180 -16.17 14.13 -27.75
C ARG A 180 -14.75 13.62 -27.49
N ARG A 181 -14.31 13.73 -26.24
CA ARG A 181 -13.02 13.17 -25.81
C ARG A 181 -13.18 11.71 -25.47
N ILE A 182 -12.41 10.87 -26.16
CA ILE A 182 -12.34 9.43 -25.96
C ILE A 182 -10.98 9.11 -25.36
N TYR A 183 -10.96 8.15 -24.44
CA TYR A 183 -9.78 7.65 -23.77
C TYR A 183 -9.53 6.20 -24.18
N ASP A 184 -8.34 5.94 -24.68
CA ASP A 184 -7.88 4.61 -25.08
C ASP A 184 -6.84 4.13 -24.09
N VAL A 185 -7.11 3.00 -23.42
CA VAL A 185 -6.13 2.32 -22.58
C VAL A 185 -5.41 1.29 -23.43
N VAL A 186 -4.11 1.52 -23.64
CA VAL A 186 -3.31 0.85 -24.65
C VAL A 186 -2.29 -0.06 -23.99
N VAL A 187 -2.20 -1.31 -24.46
CA VAL A 187 -1.12 -2.26 -24.13
C VAL A 187 -0.40 -2.61 -25.43
N GLU A 188 0.93 -2.40 -25.45
CA GLU A 188 1.78 -2.53 -26.64
C GLU A 188 2.88 -3.57 -26.44
N GLY A 189 3.18 -4.30 -27.52
CA GLY A 189 4.32 -5.21 -27.60
C GLY A 189 3.94 -6.68 -27.48
N VAL A 190 4.64 -7.51 -28.25
CA VAL A 190 4.37 -8.95 -28.38
C VAL A 190 4.38 -9.67 -27.03
N ALA A 191 5.35 -9.38 -26.16
CA ALA A 191 5.44 -10.00 -24.83
C ALA A 191 4.22 -9.65 -23.95
N GLN A 192 3.79 -8.38 -23.98
CA GLN A 192 2.63 -7.91 -23.21
C GLN A 192 1.32 -8.51 -23.75
N LEU A 193 1.20 -8.64 -25.07
CA LEU A 193 0.02 -9.27 -25.70
C LEU A 193 -0.03 -10.79 -25.45
N SER A 194 1.12 -11.47 -25.46
CA SER A 194 1.21 -12.88 -25.07
C SER A 194 0.75 -13.07 -23.62
N GLU A 195 1.20 -12.20 -22.72
CA GLU A 195 0.80 -12.24 -21.32
C GLU A 195 -0.67 -11.90 -21.11
N PHE A 196 -1.19 -10.91 -21.85
CA PHE A 196 -2.61 -10.59 -21.88
C PHE A 196 -3.45 -11.79 -22.33
N SER A 197 -3.04 -12.46 -23.41
CA SER A 197 -3.72 -13.65 -23.94
C SER A 197 -3.73 -14.80 -22.91
N ARG A 198 -2.66 -14.95 -22.14
CA ARG A 198 -2.53 -15.98 -21.08
C ARG A 198 -3.39 -15.68 -19.85
N LEU A 199 -3.34 -14.44 -19.35
CA LEU A 199 -3.98 -14.04 -18.09
C LEU A 199 -5.46 -13.69 -18.26
N ILE A 200 -5.77 -12.86 -19.25
CA ILE A 200 -7.09 -12.29 -19.48
C ILE A 200 -7.78 -13.05 -20.62
N GLY A 201 -7.16 -13.10 -21.79
CA GLY A 201 -7.73 -13.74 -22.98
C GLY A 201 -9.02 -13.05 -23.47
N THR A 202 -9.81 -13.76 -24.27
CA THR A 202 -11.05 -13.26 -24.87
C THR A 202 -12.00 -14.41 -25.21
N ALA A 203 -13.29 -14.24 -24.93
CA ALA A 203 -14.31 -15.19 -25.37
C ALA A 203 -14.78 -14.91 -26.80
N HIS A 204 -14.57 -13.69 -27.30
CA HIS A 204 -14.99 -13.24 -28.62
C HIS A 204 -14.19 -13.94 -29.75
N PRO A 205 -14.86 -14.62 -30.71
CA PRO A 205 -14.18 -15.39 -31.76
C PRO A 205 -13.18 -14.58 -32.60
N ALA A 206 -13.61 -13.48 -33.20
CA ALA A 206 -12.72 -12.66 -34.06
C ALA A 206 -11.53 -12.05 -33.30
N LYS A 207 -11.69 -11.69 -32.01
CA LYS A 207 -10.59 -11.18 -31.18
C LYS A 207 -9.64 -12.31 -30.79
N ARG A 208 -10.16 -13.52 -30.53
CA ARG A 208 -9.38 -14.73 -30.27
C ARG A 208 -8.49 -15.08 -31.45
N ASP A 209 -9.04 -15.11 -32.66
CA ASP A 209 -8.29 -15.44 -33.88
C ASP A 209 -7.12 -14.48 -34.13
N ARG A 210 -7.23 -13.23 -33.68
CA ARG A 210 -6.16 -12.22 -33.75
C ARG A 210 -5.13 -12.34 -32.62
N LEU A 211 -5.51 -12.85 -31.44
CA LEU A 211 -4.64 -12.95 -30.27
C LEU A 211 -3.90 -14.29 -30.17
N GLU A 212 -4.53 -15.40 -30.52
CA GLU A 212 -3.94 -16.74 -30.44
C GLU A 212 -2.60 -16.86 -31.19
N PRO A 213 -2.42 -16.30 -32.40
CA PRO A 213 -1.13 -16.36 -33.08
C PRO A 213 0.02 -15.71 -32.31
N ILE A 214 -0.28 -14.75 -31.43
CA ILE A 214 0.70 -13.98 -30.65
C ILE A 214 1.03 -14.69 -29.31
N ARG A 215 0.16 -15.61 -28.88
CA ARG A 215 0.32 -16.35 -27.62
C ARG A 215 1.59 -17.19 -27.64
N GLY A 216 2.40 -17.06 -26.58
CA GLY A 216 3.68 -17.77 -26.45
C GLY A 216 4.83 -17.20 -27.26
N ARG A 217 4.64 -16.10 -28.00
CA ARG A 217 5.73 -15.42 -28.69
C ARG A 217 6.54 -14.55 -27.72
N SER A 218 7.86 -14.66 -27.81
CA SER A 218 8.80 -13.71 -27.21
C SER A 218 8.98 -12.49 -28.13
N GLY A 219 8.67 -11.30 -27.61
CA GLY A 219 8.85 -10.03 -28.34
C GLY A 219 10.22 -9.40 -28.11
N HIS A 220 10.58 -8.43 -28.96
CA HIS A 220 11.69 -7.53 -28.64
C HIS A 220 11.38 -6.74 -27.36
N ALA A 221 12.39 -6.56 -26.51
CA ALA A 221 12.28 -5.80 -25.28
C ALA A 221 11.74 -4.38 -25.54
N THR A 222 10.61 -4.05 -24.91
CA THR A 222 10.03 -2.70 -24.96
C THR A 222 10.89 -1.73 -24.13
N ARG A 223 10.63 -0.42 -24.24
CA ARG A 223 11.31 0.58 -23.38
C ARG A 223 11.15 0.32 -21.88
N TYR A 224 10.08 -0.38 -21.51
CA TYR A 224 9.72 -0.75 -20.15
C TYR A 224 10.48 -1.97 -19.62
N ALA A 225 11.09 -2.77 -20.51
CA ALA A 225 11.85 -3.95 -20.15
C ALA A 225 13.34 -3.65 -19.86
N ARG A 226 13.71 -2.39 -19.64
CA ARG A 226 15.11 -1.99 -19.37
C ARG A 226 15.57 -2.48 -17.99
N ALA A 227 16.78 -2.98 -17.90
CA ALA A 227 17.40 -3.29 -16.61
C ALA A 227 17.72 -1.98 -15.84
N PRO A 228 17.71 -1.97 -14.49
CA PRO A 228 18.14 -0.79 -13.73
C PRO A 228 19.59 -0.43 -14.00
N LEU A 229 19.94 0.85 -13.81
CA LEU A 229 21.29 1.35 -14.08
C LEU A 229 22.35 0.60 -13.26
N ALA A 230 22.05 0.32 -11.99
CA ALA A 230 22.94 -0.41 -11.08
C ALA A 230 23.34 -1.80 -11.60
N SER A 231 22.50 -2.43 -12.44
CA SER A 231 22.77 -3.77 -13.00
C SER A 231 24.08 -3.83 -13.78
N SER A 232 24.45 -2.75 -14.48
CA SER A 232 25.68 -2.69 -15.28
C SER A 232 26.93 -2.75 -14.41
N ALA A 233 26.96 -1.99 -13.33
CA ALA A 233 28.06 -2.00 -12.37
C ALA A 233 28.14 -3.33 -11.62
N LEU A 234 26.99 -3.85 -11.16
CA LEU A 234 26.91 -5.16 -10.51
C LEU A 234 27.37 -6.30 -11.43
N LEU A 235 26.99 -6.27 -12.71
CA LEU A 235 27.46 -7.24 -13.70
C LEU A 235 28.98 -7.23 -13.83
N ARG A 236 29.56 -6.03 -13.96
CA ARG A 236 31.01 -5.85 -14.05
C ARG A 236 31.71 -6.42 -12.81
N THR A 237 31.26 -6.03 -11.62
CA THR A 237 31.84 -6.48 -10.36
C THR A 237 31.72 -7.99 -10.20
N ALA A 238 30.54 -8.57 -10.45
CA ALA A 238 30.33 -10.01 -10.38
C ALA A 238 31.23 -10.78 -11.37
N ARG A 239 31.43 -10.26 -12.59
CA ARG A 239 32.34 -10.87 -13.57
C ARG A 239 33.80 -10.84 -13.10
N HIS A 240 34.24 -9.72 -12.53
CA HIS A 240 35.61 -9.57 -12.04
C HIS A 240 35.88 -10.42 -10.79
N GLU A 241 34.94 -10.49 -9.84
CA GLU A 241 35.00 -11.40 -8.69
C GLU A 241 35.10 -12.86 -9.11
N ALA A 242 34.39 -13.22 -10.18
CA ALA A 242 34.43 -14.55 -10.78
C ALA A 242 35.70 -14.82 -11.62
N GLY A 243 36.59 -13.84 -11.79
CA GLY A 243 37.80 -13.96 -12.60
C GLY A 243 37.54 -14.16 -14.11
N LEU A 244 36.35 -13.82 -14.61
CA LEU A 244 35.93 -14.12 -15.97
C LEU A 244 36.33 -13.00 -16.95
N THR A 245 36.78 -13.39 -18.14
CA THR A 245 37.03 -12.44 -19.23
C THR A 245 35.73 -12.05 -19.93
N ALA A 246 35.70 -10.88 -20.56
CA ALA A 246 34.52 -10.39 -21.28
C ALA A 246 34.01 -11.36 -22.37
N ARG A 247 34.91 -12.13 -22.99
CA ARG A 247 34.57 -13.10 -24.05
C ARG A 247 33.65 -14.23 -23.58
N VAL A 248 33.67 -14.55 -22.28
CA VAL A 248 32.80 -15.57 -21.68
C VAL A 248 31.32 -15.12 -21.75
N LEU A 249 31.07 -13.81 -21.64
CA LEU A 249 29.73 -13.25 -21.65
C LEU A 249 29.28 -12.81 -23.03
N GLY A 250 30.20 -12.47 -23.94
CA GLY A 250 29.88 -12.07 -25.30
C GLY A 250 31.00 -11.26 -25.97
N PRO A 251 30.71 -10.57 -27.09
CA PRO A 251 31.68 -9.72 -27.75
C PRO A 251 32.21 -8.64 -26.79
N SER A 252 33.54 -8.55 -26.65
CA SER A 252 34.19 -7.67 -25.67
C SER A 252 33.79 -6.20 -25.80
N SER A 253 33.61 -5.70 -27.02
CA SER A 253 33.13 -4.34 -27.29
C SER A 253 31.71 -4.11 -26.77
N THR A 254 30.82 -5.08 -26.98
CA THR A 254 29.43 -5.01 -26.52
C THR A 254 29.36 -5.06 -25.00
N LEU A 255 30.07 -5.99 -24.38
CA LEU A 255 30.06 -6.12 -22.92
C LEU A 255 30.66 -4.88 -22.25
N SER A 256 31.76 -4.35 -22.79
CA SER A 256 32.39 -3.13 -22.26
C SER A 256 31.41 -1.95 -22.24
N MET A 257 30.62 -1.75 -23.30
CA MET A 257 29.61 -0.69 -23.34
C MET A 257 28.44 -0.93 -22.37
N VAL A 258 28.10 -2.20 -22.10
CA VAL A 258 27.05 -2.55 -21.15
C VAL A 258 27.54 -2.33 -19.71
N GLU A 259 28.75 -2.77 -19.38
CA GLU A 259 29.37 -2.63 -18.07
C GLU A 259 29.70 -1.18 -17.69
N SER A 260 30.02 -0.33 -18.69
CA SER A 260 30.20 1.10 -18.50
C SER A 260 28.88 1.87 -18.38
N GLY A 261 27.72 1.22 -18.60
CA GLY A 261 26.41 1.87 -18.61
C GLY A 261 26.11 2.68 -19.88
N THR A 262 27.08 2.83 -20.79
CA THR A 262 26.91 3.56 -22.08
C THR A 262 25.82 2.94 -22.94
N ARG A 263 25.68 1.61 -22.91
CA ARG A 263 24.62 0.86 -23.59
C ARG A 263 23.66 0.26 -22.58
N ARG A 264 22.46 0.81 -22.51
CA ARG A 264 21.32 0.26 -21.75
C ARG A 264 20.84 -1.04 -22.38
N THR A 265 20.61 -2.07 -21.56
CA THR A 265 20.10 -3.38 -21.98
C THR A 265 18.74 -3.69 -21.34
N SER A 266 18.08 -4.71 -21.86
CA SER A 266 16.87 -5.24 -21.25
C SER A 266 17.20 -6.11 -20.03
N VAL A 267 16.23 -6.30 -19.14
CA VAL A 267 16.30 -7.25 -18.02
C VAL A 267 16.62 -8.65 -18.54
N GLU A 268 16.02 -9.07 -19.64
CA GLU A 268 16.22 -10.39 -20.25
C GLU A 268 17.65 -10.58 -20.78
N THR A 269 18.19 -9.57 -21.47
CA THR A 269 19.59 -9.58 -21.89
C THR A 269 20.53 -9.59 -20.68
N MET A 270 20.21 -8.84 -19.62
CA MET A 270 21.01 -8.82 -18.40
C MET A 270 20.96 -10.16 -17.66
N ARG A 271 19.80 -10.84 -17.63
CA ARG A 271 19.66 -12.20 -17.12
C ARG A 271 20.52 -13.19 -17.91
N THR A 272 20.58 -13.05 -19.23
CA THR A 272 21.46 -13.90 -20.06
C THR A 272 22.92 -13.77 -19.64
N PHE A 273 23.38 -12.55 -19.32
CA PHE A 273 24.74 -12.34 -18.83
C PHE A 273 24.93 -12.88 -17.40
N HIS A 274 23.98 -12.63 -16.51
CA HIS A 274 23.95 -13.17 -15.16
C HIS A 274 24.05 -14.71 -15.18
N ASP A 275 23.25 -15.39 -16.00
CA ASP A 275 23.19 -16.85 -16.08
C ASP A 275 24.49 -17.44 -16.63
N ARG A 276 25.17 -16.74 -17.56
CA ARG A 276 26.51 -17.12 -18.03
C ARG A 276 27.56 -17.03 -16.92
N ILE A 277 27.52 -15.99 -16.08
CA ILE A 277 28.41 -15.91 -14.90
C ILE A 277 28.07 -17.04 -13.92
N ARG A 278 26.79 -17.25 -13.64
CA ARG A 278 26.31 -18.30 -12.72
C ARG A 278 26.76 -19.69 -13.17
N ALA A 279 26.67 -19.98 -14.46
CA ALA A 279 27.11 -21.24 -15.04
C ALA A 279 28.63 -21.42 -14.99
N ALA A 280 29.41 -20.35 -15.15
CA ALA A 280 30.87 -20.42 -15.19
C ALA A 280 31.54 -20.43 -13.80
N ALA A 281 30.97 -19.74 -12.82
CA ALA A 281 31.62 -19.50 -11.53
C ALA A 281 30.73 -19.74 -10.30
N GLY A 282 29.49 -20.21 -10.49
CA GLY A 282 28.55 -20.47 -9.39
C GLY A 282 27.91 -19.19 -8.84
N SER A 283 27.53 -19.22 -7.56
CA SER A 283 26.87 -18.10 -6.88
C SER A 283 27.86 -17.24 -6.09
N GLY A 284 27.78 -15.92 -6.25
CA GLY A 284 28.50 -14.93 -5.43
C GLY A 284 27.55 -13.91 -4.81
N LYS A 285 28.01 -13.14 -3.82
CA LYS A 285 27.20 -12.11 -3.15
C LYS A 285 26.71 -11.06 -4.13
N THR A 286 27.60 -10.52 -4.97
CA THR A 286 27.28 -9.50 -5.98
C THR A 286 26.37 -10.06 -7.09
N LEU A 287 26.58 -11.32 -7.49
CA LEU A 287 25.72 -11.98 -8.46
C LEU A 287 24.31 -12.21 -7.91
N ALA A 288 24.18 -12.57 -6.63
CA ALA A 288 22.89 -12.72 -5.97
C ALA A 288 22.16 -11.37 -5.80
N GLU A 289 22.90 -10.27 -5.62
CA GLU A 289 22.33 -8.92 -5.61
C GLU A 289 21.82 -8.52 -7.00
N LEU A 290 22.59 -8.81 -8.06
CA LEU A 290 22.13 -8.65 -9.44
C LEU A 290 20.87 -9.49 -9.72
N ASP A 291 20.83 -10.75 -9.29
CA ASP A 291 19.65 -11.63 -9.44
C ASP A 291 18.41 -11.03 -8.77
N ARG A 292 18.58 -10.52 -7.54
CA ARG A 292 17.51 -9.89 -6.75
C ARG A 292 16.96 -8.66 -7.46
N LEU A 293 17.86 -7.86 -8.01
CA LEU A 293 17.53 -6.66 -8.76
C LEU A 293 16.78 -7.03 -10.05
N LEU A 294 17.27 -7.98 -10.86
CA LEU A 294 16.62 -8.42 -12.10
C LEU A 294 15.29 -9.15 -11.89
N SER A 295 15.06 -9.69 -10.68
CA SER A 295 13.85 -10.44 -10.31
C SER A 295 12.79 -9.63 -9.58
N GLY A 296 13.00 -8.32 -9.42
CA GLY A 296 11.97 -7.47 -8.85
C GLY A 296 10.76 -7.28 -9.77
N GLU A 297 9.57 -7.25 -9.18
CA GLU A 297 8.30 -6.96 -9.85
C GLU A 297 8.12 -5.45 -10.05
N TYR A 298 8.99 -4.84 -10.86
CA TYR A 298 8.92 -3.42 -11.18
C TYR A 298 9.14 -3.16 -12.67
N VAL A 299 8.70 -1.99 -13.11
CA VAL A 299 8.90 -1.49 -14.47
C VAL A 299 9.61 -0.15 -14.36
N LEU A 300 10.61 0.07 -15.20
CA LEU A 300 11.30 1.36 -15.28
C LEU A 300 10.63 2.23 -16.35
N ASP A 301 10.19 3.41 -15.95
CA ASP A 301 9.66 4.44 -16.84
C ASP A 301 10.60 5.65 -16.78
N PRO A 302 11.17 6.12 -17.92
CA PRO A 302 12.04 7.28 -17.90
C PRO A 302 11.26 8.56 -17.55
N ILE A 303 11.88 9.41 -16.72
CA ILE A 303 11.40 10.78 -16.51
C ILE A 303 11.63 11.56 -17.82
N VAL A 304 10.55 12.05 -18.42
CA VAL A 304 10.59 12.79 -19.70
C VAL A 304 10.64 14.30 -19.48
N SER A 305 9.94 14.79 -18.47
CA SER A 305 9.91 16.20 -18.07
C SER A 305 9.68 16.30 -16.56
N ILE A 306 10.11 17.42 -15.99
CA ILE A 306 9.85 17.81 -14.59
C ILE A 306 9.29 19.23 -14.65
N GLU A 307 8.12 19.45 -14.06
CA GLU A 307 7.43 20.73 -14.03
C GLU A 307 7.06 21.06 -12.58
N GLU A 308 7.28 22.31 -12.17
CA GLU A 308 6.82 22.81 -10.87
C GLU A 308 5.39 23.35 -11.01
N GLN A 309 4.50 22.94 -10.12
CA GLN A 309 3.11 23.38 -10.11
C GLN A 309 2.69 23.84 -8.72
N GLU A 310 2.17 25.05 -8.62
CA GLU A 310 1.50 25.51 -7.40
C GLU A 310 0.17 24.75 -7.26
N LEU A 311 0.04 24.00 -6.17
CA LEU A 311 -1.12 23.16 -5.92
C LEU A 311 -2.01 23.83 -4.86
N ASP A 312 -3.20 24.26 -5.27
CA ASP A 312 -4.23 24.77 -4.35
C ASP A 312 -5.00 23.58 -3.77
N GLY A 313 -4.42 22.93 -2.74
CA GLY A 313 -4.98 21.72 -2.14
C GLY A 313 -4.03 21.01 -1.17
N PHE A 314 -4.43 19.82 -0.73
CA PHE A 314 -3.65 18.99 0.19
C PHE A 314 -2.86 17.91 -0.56
N VAL A 315 -1.63 17.67 -0.12
CA VAL A 315 -0.84 16.49 -0.51
C VAL A 315 -1.03 15.44 0.58
N TYR A 316 -1.30 14.20 0.17
CA TYR A 316 -1.54 13.07 1.07
C TYR A 316 -0.39 12.09 0.97
N ASP A 317 -0.08 11.43 2.09
CA ASP A 317 0.88 10.34 2.18
C ASP A 317 0.23 9.15 2.90
N PHE A 318 0.62 7.92 2.53
CA PHE A 318 0.05 6.69 3.06
C PHE A 318 1.16 5.77 3.57
N THR A 319 1.08 5.38 4.83
CA THR A 319 1.96 4.34 5.38
C THR A 319 1.34 2.97 5.17
N VAL A 320 1.97 2.15 4.34
CA VAL A 320 1.62 0.73 4.17
C VAL A 320 2.51 -0.08 5.12
N GLU A 321 1.89 -0.88 6.00
CA GLU A 321 2.61 -1.70 6.98
C GLU A 321 3.61 -2.64 6.30
N GLY A 322 4.84 -2.68 6.85
CA GLY A 322 5.93 -3.53 6.38
C GLY A 322 6.70 -3.02 5.16
N THR A 323 6.03 -2.43 4.16
CA THR A 323 6.68 -2.02 2.90
C THR A 323 6.89 -0.52 2.78
N HIS A 324 6.08 0.31 3.46
CA HIS A 324 6.11 1.77 3.42
C HIS A 324 6.08 2.36 2.01
N LYS A 325 5.56 1.58 1.06
CA LYS A 325 5.52 1.86 -0.36
C LYS A 325 4.08 1.75 -0.80
N PHE A 326 3.59 2.77 -1.48
CA PHE A 326 2.27 2.73 -2.10
C PHE A 326 2.40 3.06 -3.58
N LEU A 327 1.49 2.48 -4.36
CA LEU A 327 1.33 2.78 -5.78
C LEU A 327 0.32 3.93 -5.90
N ILE A 328 0.79 5.07 -6.38
CA ILE A 328 -0.11 6.18 -6.75
C ILE A 328 -0.78 5.92 -8.10
N GLU A 329 -1.74 6.77 -8.47
CA GLU A 329 -2.54 6.61 -9.69
C GLU A 329 -1.69 6.38 -10.96
N SER A 330 -0.52 7.02 -11.03
CA SER A 330 0.45 6.93 -12.13
C SER A 330 1.34 5.67 -12.09
N GLY A 331 1.24 4.82 -11.07
CA GLY A 331 1.99 3.57 -10.92
C GLY A 331 3.44 3.73 -10.48
N LEU A 332 3.79 4.84 -9.81
CA LEU A 332 5.08 5.05 -9.20
C LEU A 332 5.09 4.49 -7.77
N VAL A 333 6.18 3.83 -7.40
CA VAL A 333 6.48 3.41 -6.01
C VAL A 333 7.19 4.58 -5.34
N VAL A 334 6.56 5.20 -4.34
CA VAL A 334 7.14 6.33 -3.62
C VAL A 334 7.88 5.83 -2.38
N SER A 335 9.19 6.02 -2.34
CA SER A 335 10.02 5.97 -1.12
C SER A 335 10.95 7.18 -1.15
N ASN A 336 10.54 8.28 -0.51
CA ASN A 336 11.11 9.61 -0.77
C ASN A 336 12.64 9.66 -0.60
N CYS A 337 13.21 9.05 0.44
CA CYS A 337 14.65 9.17 0.70
C CYS A 337 15.53 8.21 -0.13
N GLU A 338 15.06 6.99 -0.40
CA GLU A 338 15.80 6.04 -1.24
C GLU A 338 15.79 6.47 -2.71
N ALA A 339 14.66 7.00 -3.19
CA ALA A 339 14.56 7.56 -4.53
C ALA A 339 15.53 8.74 -4.72
N LEU A 340 15.62 9.65 -3.74
CA LEU A 340 16.60 10.73 -3.77
C LEU A 340 18.04 10.21 -3.85
N ARG A 341 18.35 9.15 -3.09
CA ARG A 341 19.66 8.49 -3.15
C ARG A 341 19.95 7.90 -4.52
N GLU A 342 19.01 7.17 -5.09
CA GLU A 342 19.15 6.56 -6.42
C GLU A 342 19.30 7.61 -7.53
N ILE A 343 18.55 8.72 -7.44
CA ILE A 343 18.64 9.83 -8.41
C ILE A 343 20.00 10.53 -8.29
N GLY A 344 20.45 10.86 -7.08
CA GLY A 344 21.76 11.49 -6.86
C GLY A 344 22.90 10.60 -7.38
N ALA A 345 22.85 9.30 -7.08
CA ALA A 345 23.81 8.34 -7.60
C ALA A 345 23.78 8.22 -9.13
N ALA A 346 22.58 8.21 -9.74
CA ALA A 346 22.42 8.16 -11.19
C ALA A 346 22.93 9.42 -11.90
N ARG A 347 22.95 10.56 -11.21
CA ARG A 347 23.51 11.83 -11.70
C ARG A 347 25.00 11.99 -11.44
N GLU A 348 25.64 10.97 -10.86
CA GLU A 348 27.04 11.02 -10.43
C GLU A 348 27.32 12.21 -9.49
N GLU A 349 26.31 12.62 -8.70
CA GLU A 349 26.48 13.64 -7.67
C GLU A 349 27.36 13.09 -6.55
N ILE A 350 28.17 13.98 -5.94
CA ILE A 350 29.02 13.59 -4.81
C ILE A 350 28.10 13.16 -3.65
N PRO A 351 28.14 11.90 -3.21
CA PRO A 351 27.28 11.44 -2.15
C PRO A 351 27.66 12.07 -0.82
N GLY A 352 26.66 12.42 -0.03
CA GLY A 352 26.82 12.81 1.36
C GLY A 352 26.91 11.59 2.29
N ARG A 353 26.40 11.76 3.52
CA ARG A 353 26.50 10.75 4.58
C ARG A 353 25.71 9.48 4.20
N ARG A 354 26.35 8.31 4.31
CA ARG A 354 25.80 6.99 3.94
C ARG A 354 25.19 6.92 2.53
N GLY A 355 25.74 7.69 1.58
CA GLY A 355 25.33 7.65 0.17
C GLY A 355 24.16 8.57 -0.18
N TYR A 356 23.48 9.20 0.78
CA TYR A 356 22.37 10.11 0.52
C TYR A 356 22.85 11.46 -0.04
N PRO A 357 22.03 12.18 -0.84
CA PRO A 357 22.42 13.47 -1.39
C PRO A 357 22.68 14.51 -0.28
N GLY A 358 23.62 15.41 -0.51
CA GLY A 358 23.96 16.48 0.45
C GLY A 358 22.81 17.45 0.73
N TYR A 359 21.87 17.60 -0.21
CA TYR A 359 20.69 18.47 -0.10
C TYR A 359 19.48 17.78 0.55
N MET A 360 19.59 16.53 1.02
CA MET A 360 18.47 15.79 1.63
C MET A 360 17.83 16.55 2.81
N TYR A 361 18.62 17.30 3.59
CA TYR A 361 18.09 18.16 4.64
C TYR A 361 17.12 19.21 4.09
N THR A 362 17.54 19.94 3.06
CA THR A 362 16.76 21.01 2.44
C THR A 362 15.49 20.46 1.80
N ASP A 363 15.57 19.31 1.13
CA ASP A 363 14.41 18.65 0.54
C ASP A 363 13.38 18.25 1.61
N LEU A 364 13.83 17.60 2.69
CA LEU A 364 12.94 17.24 3.80
C LEU A 364 12.36 18.49 4.49
N ALA A 365 13.16 19.54 4.68
CA ALA A 365 12.70 20.80 5.26
C ALA A 365 11.61 21.47 4.42
N SER A 366 11.74 21.44 3.09
CA SER A 366 10.73 21.97 2.17
C SER A 366 9.35 21.33 2.34
N ILE A 367 9.30 20.10 2.87
CA ILE A 367 8.07 19.36 3.16
C ILE A 367 7.60 19.62 4.59
N TYR A 368 8.49 19.44 5.58
CA TYR A 368 8.14 19.46 6.99
C TYR A 368 7.81 20.86 7.54
N GLU A 369 8.47 21.91 7.05
CA GLU A 369 8.26 23.30 7.48
C GLU A 369 6.92 23.89 6.99
N ARG A 370 6.14 23.14 6.20
CA ARG A 370 4.80 23.55 5.75
C ARG A 370 3.74 23.35 6.83
N ALA A 371 4.06 22.67 7.93
CA ALA A 371 3.17 22.52 9.07
C ALA A 371 3.10 23.83 9.88
N GLY A 372 1.91 24.19 10.37
CA GLY A 372 1.78 25.36 11.23
C GLY A 372 0.42 26.07 11.17
N ARG A 373 0.42 27.31 11.65
CA ARG A 373 -0.76 28.18 11.72
C ARG A 373 -0.43 29.54 11.10
N ILE A 374 -1.35 30.08 10.33
CA ILE A 374 -1.20 31.41 9.73
C ILE A 374 -1.91 32.45 10.61
N LYS A 375 -1.20 33.53 10.97
CA LYS A 375 -1.78 34.62 11.76
C LYS A 375 -3.00 35.21 11.05
N GLY A 376 -4.10 35.36 11.79
CA GLY A 376 -5.37 35.86 11.24
C GLY A 376 -6.22 34.82 10.49
N LYS A 377 -5.76 33.56 10.38
CA LYS A 377 -6.54 32.44 9.83
C LYS A 377 -6.87 31.43 10.93
N LYS A 378 -8.07 30.85 10.87
CA LYS A 378 -8.53 29.83 11.83
C LYS A 378 -7.99 28.44 11.53
N GLY A 379 -7.66 28.15 10.27
CA GLY A 379 -7.14 26.86 9.82
C GLY A 379 -5.72 26.58 10.32
N THR A 380 -5.38 25.30 10.42
CA THR A 380 -4.08 24.82 10.89
C THR A 380 -3.68 23.58 10.09
N ILE A 381 -2.39 23.42 9.81
CA ILE A 381 -1.83 22.19 9.24
C ILE A 381 -0.97 21.55 10.32
N THR A 382 -1.28 20.30 10.68
CA THR A 382 -0.47 19.50 11.60
C THR A 382 0.05 18.29 10.83
N GLN A 383 1.35 18.03 10.92
CA GLN A 383 1.98 16.90 10.25
C GLN A 383 2.45 15.87 11.28
N PHE A 384 2.30 14.59 10.93
CA PHE A 384 2.89 13.46 11.66
C PHE A 384 3.66 12.60 10.65
N PRO A 385 4.90 12.98 10.31
CA PRO A 385 5.74 12.18 9.43
C PRO A 385 6.09 10.85 10.11
N ILE A 386 5.97 9.75 9.36
CA ILE A 386 6.32 8.41 9.83
C ILE A 386 7.50 7.92 8.99
N LEU A 387 8.55 7.43 9.66
CA LEU A 387 9.72 6.85 9.00
C LEU A 387 10.13 5.57 9.70
N THR A 388 10.81 4.71 8.95
CA THR A 388 11.51 3.55 9.50
C THR A 388 13.00 3.84 9.59
N MET A 389 13.61 3.47 10.71
CA MET A 389 15.05 3.53 10.90
C MET A 389 15.67 2.25 10.32
N PRO A 390 16.52 2.34 9.28
CA PRO A 390 17.28 1.17 8.81
C PRO A 390 18.09 0.58 9.96
N ASP A 391 18.04 -0.75 10.09
CA ASP A 391 18.71 -1.51 11.16
C ASP A 391 18.39 -1.05 12.60
N ASP A 392 17.21 -0.43 12.81
CA ASP A 392 16.81 0.22 14.07
C ASP A 392 17.80 1.31 14.55
N ASP A 393 18.61 1.87 13.65
CA ASP A 393 19.63 2.86 13.96
C ASP A 393 19.06 4.28 13.93
N ILE A 394 18.88 4.87 15.12
CA ILE A 394 18.40 6.26 15.27
C ILE A 394 19.39 7.31 14.75
N THR A 395 20.67 6.94 14.58
CA THR A 395 21.71 7.82 14.02
C THR A 395 21.74 7.79 12.49
N HIS A 396 20.88 6.98 11.87
CA HIS A 396 20.75 6.90 10.42
C HIS A 396 20.35 8.27 9.84
N PRO A 397 20.95 8.74 8.71
CA PRO A 397 20.71 10.08 8.17
C PRO A 397 19.24 10.47 7.99
N ILE A 398 18.38 9.52 7.60
CA ILE A 398 16.93 9.77 7.50
C ILE A 398 16.34 10.19 8.85
N ALA A 399 16.58 9.40 9.91
CA ALA A 399 16.04 9.68 11.23
C ALA A 399 16.68 10.91 11.87
N ASP A 400 18.01 11.03 11.70
CA ASP A 400 18.82 12.16 12.17
C ASP A 400 18.31 13.48 11.59
N LEU A 401 18.25 13.60 10.25
CA LEU A 401 17.79 14.82 9.58
C LEU A 401 16.30 15.11 9.85
N THR A 402 15.44 14.10 9.87
CA THR A 402 14.03 14.32 10.24
C THR A 402 13.91 14.84 11.67
N GLY A 403 14.66 14.29 12.63
CA GLY A 403 14.68 14.78 14.03
C GLY A 403 15.28 16.18 14.18
N TYR A 404 16.22 16.57 13.31
CA TYR A 404 16.75 17.93 13.25
C TYR A 404 15.69 18.95 12.80
N ILE A 405 14.83 18.58 11.86
CA ILE A 405 13.82 19.48 11.28
C ILE A 405 12.53 19.49 12.10
N THR A 406 12.01 18.32 12.45
CA THR A 406 10.70 18.19 13.12
C THR A 406 10.79 18.58 14.60
N GLU A 407 9.65 18.98 15.17
CA GLU A 407 9.57 19.50 16.56
C GLU A 407 9.42 18.42 17.63
N GLY A 408 9.99 17.25 17.37
CA GLY A 408 9.94 16.07 18.22
C GLY A 408 9.72 14.80 17.42
N GLN A 409 9.75 13.68 18.13
CA GLN A 409 9.63 12.35 17.55
C GLN A 409 8.94 11.40 18.53
N LEU A 410 8.20 10.44 17.99
CA LEU A 410 7.68 9.30 18.74
C LEU A 410 8.39 8.05 18.24
N VAL A 411 9.12 7.38 19.13
CA VAL A 411 9.95 6.21 18.80
C VAL A 411 9.22 4.94 19.19
N LEU A 412 9.05 4.04 18.24
CA LEU A 412 8.50 2.71 18.46
C LEU A 412 9.64 1.73 18.76
N SER A 413 9.52 0.96 19.84
CA SER A 413 10.55 0.02 20.31
C SER A 413 10.20 -1.42 19.96
N ARG A 414 11.13 -2.08 19.26
CA ARG A 414 11.05 -3.52 18.99
C ARG A 414 11.06 -4.34 20.28
N THR A 415 11.75 -3.87 21.32
CA THR A 415 11.78 -4.54 22.63
C THR A 415 10.40 -4.54 23.28
N LEU A 416 9.72 -3.39 23.31
CA LEU A 416 8.36 -3.29 23.87
C LEU A 416 7.36 -4.12 23.06
N HIS A 417 7.49 -4.10 21.72
CA HIS A 417 6.65 -4.91 20.86
C HIS A 417 6.79 -6.42 21.15
N ARG A 418 8.02 -6.92 21.35
CA ARG A 418 8.27 -8.34 21.70
C ARG A 418 7.70 -8.72 23.07
N LEU A 419 7.55 -7.76 23.98
CA LEU A 419 6.91 -7.96 25.28
C LEU A 419 5.38 -7.91 25.20
N GLY A 420 4.80 -7.76 24.00
CA GLY A 420 3.35 -7.68 23.81
C GLY A 420 2.74 -6.32 24.17
N VAL A 421 3.56 -5.28 24.37
CA VAL A 421 3.09 -3.93 24.67
C VAL A 421 2.61 -3.25 23.38
N TYR A 422 1.36 -2.78 23.39
CA TYR A 422 0.77 -2.07 22.25
C TYR A 422 0.00 -0.81 22.67
N PRO A 423 0.28 0.37 22.09
CA PRO A 423 1.33 0.63 21.09
C PRO A 423 2.75 0.58 21.71
N PRO A 424 3.78 0.10 20.99
CA PRO A 424 5.11 -0.10 21.55
C PRO A 424 5.95 1.19 21.62
N ILE A 425 5.40 2.26 22.20
CA ILE A 425 6.06 3.57 22.27
C ILE A 425 7.12 3.57 23.37
N ASN A 426 8.36 3.91 23.00
CA ASN A 426 9.43 4.15 23.98
C ASN A 426 9.48 5.64 24.33
N PRO A 427 9.10 6.03 25.56
CA PRO A 427 9.06 7.43 25.94
C PRO A 427 10.45 8.07 26.07
N LEU A 428 11.52 7.31 26.31
CA LEU A 428 12.85 7.88 26.59
C LEU A 428 13.47 8.64 25.40
N PRO A 429 13.57 8.05 24.19
CA PRO A 429 14.04 8.78 23.01
C PRO A 429 12.91 9.57 22.32
N SER A 430 11.68 9.51 22.83
CA SER A 430 10.55 10.29 22.31
C SER A 430 10.50 11.67 22.93
N LEU A 431 10.09 12.67 22.15
CA LEU A 431 10.04 14.06 22.60
C LEU A 431 8.95 14.82 21.86
N SER A 432 8.33 15.78 22.56
CA SER A 432 7.55 16.86 21.94
C SER A 432 8.06 18.19 22.47
N ARG A 433 8.71 18.99 21.63
CA ARG A 433 9.26 20.30 22.04
C ARG A 433 8.15 21.30 22.37
N LEU A 434 7.01 21.17 21.72
CA LEU A 434 5.85 22.06 21.87
C LEU A 434 4.88 21.62 22.98
N MET A 435 5.18 20.55 23.73
CA MET A 435 4.30 20.04 24.80
C MET A 435 3.84 21.13 25.76
N ASN A 436 4.74 22.02 26.20
CA ASN A 436 4.42 23.09 27.14
C ASN A 436 3.35 24.07 26.62
N ASN A 437 3.19 24.19 25.30
CA ASN A 437 2.16 25.00 24.66
C ASN A 437 0.80 24.29 24.55
N GLY A 438 0.72 22.99 24.86
CA GLY A 438 -0.52 22.20 24.78
C GLY A 438 -1.10 21.81 26.14
N ILE A 439 -0.34 21.95 27.23
CA ILE A 439 -0.71 21.46 28.56
C ILE A 439 -1.12 22.59 29.53
N GLY A 440 -1.55 22.20 30.73
CA GLY A 440 -1.84 23.11 31.84
C GLY A 440 -3.31 23.51 31.97
N LYS A 441 -3.56 24.43 32.92
CA LYS A 441 -4.90 24.93 33.25
C LYS A 441 -5.56 25.58 32.04
N GLY A 442 -6.82 25.19 31.77
CA GLY A 442 -7.59 25.69 30.62
C GLY A 442 -7.33 24.94 29.30
N ARG A 443 -6.40 23.96 29.27
CA ARG A 443 -6.19 23.07 28.12
C ARG A 443 -6.38 21.60 28.48
N THR A 444 -5.63 21.10 29.46
CA THR A 444 -5.70 19.71 29.92
C THR A 444 -6.02 19.66 31.41
N ARG A 445 -5.01 19.72 32.27
CA ARG A 445 -5.12 19.79 33.74
C ARG A 445 -3.87 20.47 34.32
N GLU A 446 -3.99 21.02 35.51
CA GLU A 446 -2.94 21.83 36.19
C GLU A 446 -1.67 21.05 36.57
N ASP A 447 -1.79 19.74 36.76
CA ASP A 447 -0.75 18.83 37.21
C ASP A 447 0.02 18.14 36.05
N HIS A 448 -0.45 18.27 34.81
CA HIS A 448 0.04 17.51 33.65
C HIS A 448 1.57 17.54 33.53
N ARG A 449 2.18 18.73 33.57
CA ARG A 449 3.64 18.87 33.41
C ARG A 449 4.41 18.06 34.46
N GLN A 450 4.02 18.22 35.74
CA GLN A 450 4.70 17.61 36.87
C GLN A 450 4.53 16.08 36.86
N VAL A 451 3.33 15.60 36.54
CA VAL A 451 3.06 14.15 36.40
C VAL A 451 3.91 13.55 35.28
N ALA A 452 3.97 14.20 34.11
CA ALA A 452 4.79 13.73 32.99
C ALA A 452 6.28 13.66 33.36
N ASP A 453 6.82 14.71 33.99
CA ASP A 453 8.23 14.77 34.42
C ASP A 453 8.56 13.70 35.47
N GLN A 454 7.66 13.45 36.43
CA GLN A 454 7.85 12.43 37.46
C GLN A 454 7.74 11.01 36.88
N LEU A 455 6.74 10.73 36.02
CA LEU A 455 6.59 9.44 35.33
C LEU A 455 7.83 9.11 34.50
N TYR A 456 8.32 10.09 33.72
CA TYR A 456 9.52 9.93 32.91
C TYR A 456 10.74 9.60 33.76
N SER A 457 10.96 10.36 34.86
CA SER A 457 12.09 10.11 35.75
C SER A 457 12.03 8.73 36.41
N ALA A 458 10.84 8.31 36.87
CA ALA A 458 10.68 7.02 37.53
C ALA A 458 10.88 5.86 36.55
N TYR A 459 10.38 5.99 35.32
CA TYR A 459 10.57 4.98 34.29
C TYR A 459 12.04 4.86 33.84
N ALA A 460 12.73 5.98 33.67
CA ALA A 460 14.17 5.98 33.35
C ALA A 460 14.99 5.28 34.43
N GLN A 461 14.74 5.59 35.71
CA GLN A 461 15.42 4.94 36.84
C GLN A 461 15.11 3.45 36.90
N GLY A 462 13.86 3.04 36.69
CA GLY A 462 13.48 1.63 36.64
C GLY A 462 14.19 0.85 35.53
N LEU A 463 14.35 1.43 34.35
CA LEU A 463 15.09 0.81 33.25
C LEU A 463 16.60 0.67 33.53
N ASP A 464 17.22 1.68 34.14
CA ASP A 464 18.63 1.61 34.53
C ASP A 464 18.85 0.55 35.63
N LEU A 465 17.93 0.45 36.59
CA LEU A 465 17.93 -0.63 37.58
C LEU A 465 17.74 -2.00 36.91
N ARG A 466 16.85 -2.13 35.93
CA ARG A 466 16.64 -3.40 35.20
C ARG A 466 17.92 -3.88 34.51
N ARG A 467 18.73 -2.95 33.99
CA ARG A 467 20.07 -3.25 33.44
C ARG A 467 21.06 -3.70 34.52
N LEU A 468 21.06 -3.02 35.67
CA LEU A 468 21.92 -3.41 36.80
C LEU A 468 21.58 -4.80 37.32
N VAL A 469 20.29 -5.12 37.50
CA VAL A 469 19.80 -6.44 37.94
C VAL A 469 20.30 -7.56 37.05
N ALA A 470 20.33 -7.35 35.73
CA ALA A 470 20.85 -8.34 34.79
C ALA A 470 22.35 -8.67 34.99
N ILE A 471 23.09 -7.80 35.71
CA ILE A 471 24.53 -7.96 36.00
C ILE A 471 24.75 -8.52 37.41
N ILE A 472 24.11 -7.93 38.43
CA ILE A 472 24.39 -8.22 39.85
C ILE A 472 23.36 -9.13 40.53
N GLY A 473 22.24 -9.44 39.87
CA GLY A 473 21.13 -10.20 40.46
C GLY A 473 20.18 -9.34 41.30
N GLU A 474 18.95 -9.83 41.51
CA GLU A 474 17.87 -9.11 42.18
C GLU A 474 18.07 -8.98 43.71
N GLU A 475 18.88 -9.87 44.30
CA GLU A 475 19.14 -9.93 45.73
C GLU A 475 19.90 -8.70 46.26
N ALA A 476 20.66 -8.03 45.39
CA ALA A 476 21.47 -6.85 45.74
C ALA A 476 20.67 -5.53 45.78
N LEU A 477 19.38 -5.55 45.43
CA LEU A 477 18.56 -4.35 45.33
C LEU A 477 18.03 -3.88 46.68
N THR A 478 18.01 -2.57 46.88
CA THR A 478 17.29 -1.96 48.00
C THR A 478 15.78 -2.06 47.80
N GLU A 479 15.00 -1.89 48.87
CA GLU A 479 13.54 -1.88 48.78
C GLU A 479 13.01 -0.79 47.84
N ASN A 480 13.67 0.37 47.83
CA ASN A 480 13.34 1.47 46.93
C ASN A 480 13.63 1.12 45.47
N ASP A 481 14.74 0.44 45.17
CA ASP A 481 15.07 0.00 43.81
C ASP A 481 14.03 -0.99 43.28
N ARG A 482 13.57 -1.91 44.15
CA ARG A 482 12.48 -2.84 43.81
C ARG A 482 11.18 -2.13 43.47
N LEU A 483 10.87 -1.01 44.13
CA LEU A 483 9.70 -0.19 43.78
C LEU A 483 9.82 0.41 42.38
N TYR A 484 10.99 0.93 42.00
CA TYR A 484 11.21 1.48 40.66
C TYR A 484 11.13 0.42 39.55
N LEU A 485 11.61 -0.80 39.82
CA LEU A 485 11.46 -1.93 38.88
C LEU A 485 9.99 -2.29 38.67
N ARG A 486 9.25 -2.49 39.77
CA ARG A 486 7.81 -2.79 39.71
C ARG A 486 7.03 -1.67 39.02
N PHE A 487 7.39 -0.42 39.28
CA PHE A 487 6.80 0.73 38.61
C PHE A 487 7.07 0.68 37.10
N ALA A 488 8.29 0.36 36.66
CA ALA A 488 8.59 0.26 35.23
C ALA A 488 7.78 -0.83 34.53
N ASP A 489 7.63 -2.00 35.15
CA ASP A 489 6.79 -3.08 34.63
C ASP A 489 5.31 -2.67 34.54
N ALA A 490 4.77 -2.07 35.61
CA ALA A 490 3.39 -1.59 35.65
C ALA A 490 3.16 -0.43 34.66
N PHE A 491 4.14 0.44 34.48
CA PHE A 491 4.09 1.53 33.52
C PHE A 491 4.02 1.00 32.07
N GLU A 492 4.85 0.01 31.73
CA GLU A 492 4.81 -0.64 30.41
C GLU A 492 3.46 -1.36 30.17
N LYS A 493 2.99 -2.11 31.17
CA LYS A 493 1.79 -2.96 31.06
C LYS A 493 0.47 -2.20 31.15
N ASP A 494 0.36 -1.20 32.01
CA ASP A 494 -0.91 -0.53 32.28
C ASP A 494 -0.99 0.84 31.60
N PHE A 495 0.12 1.60 31.59
CA PHE A 495 0.15 2.94 31.00
C PHE A 495 0.38 2.90 29.50
N ILE A 496 1.46 2.25 29.05
CA ILE A 496 1.84 2.21 27.64
C ILE A 496 0.94 1.24 26.86
N ALA A 497 0.68 0.03 27.39
CA ALA A 497 -0.16 -0.96 26.71
C ALA A 497 -1.66 -0.60 26.78
N GLN A 498 -2.08 0.35 25.94
CA GLN A 498 -3.46 0.81 25.84
C GLN A 498 -4.33 -0.08 24.94
N GLY A 499 -3.72 -0.91 24.08
CA GLY A 499 -4.44 -1.63 23.04
C GLY A 499 -4.94 -0.69 21.94
N SER A 500 -6.08 -1.01 21.36
CA SER A 500 -6.75 -0.18 20.34
C SER A 500 -7.82 0.75 20.91
N ALA A 501 -7.97 0.81 22.24
CA ALA A 501 -8.99 1.64 22.88
C ALA A 501 -8.53 3.10 22.96
N ASP A 502 -9.44 4.05 22.81
CA ASP A 502 -9.16 5.46 23.03
C ASP A 502 -9.17 5.79 24.52
N ARG A 503 -8.18 6.57 24.99
CA ARG A 503 -8.07 7.01 26.38
C ARG A 503 -8.10 8.54 26.43
N SER A 504 -8.98 9.10 27.26
CA SER A 504 -9.02 10.55 27.47
C SER A 504 -7.76 11.04 28.21
N ILE A 505 -7.42 12.32 28.06
CA ILE A 505 -6.26 12.89 28.78
C ILE A 505 -6.50 12.88 30.31
N GLN A 506 -7.74 13.03 30.75
CA GLN A 506 -8.11 12.97 32.17
C GLN A 506 -7.89 11.56 32.73
N ASP A 507 -8.27 10.53 31.99
CA ASP A 507 -8.06 9.13 32.38
C ASP A 507 -6.57 8.78 32.38
N ALA A 508 -5.81 9.27 31.38
CA ALA A 508 -4.37 9.08 31.31
C ALA A 508 -3.66 9.72 32.52
N LEU A 509 -3.99 10.96 32.87
CA LEU A 509 -3.40 11.60 34.05
C LEU A 509 -3.81 10.91 35.35
N THR A 510 -5.05 10.42 35.44
CA THR A 510 -5.54 9.67 36.60
C THR A 510 -4.81 8.34 36.75
N LEU A 511 -4.57 7.62 35.65
CA LEU A 511 -3.76 6.40 35.63
C LEU A 511 -2.30 6.68 36.01
N GLY A 512 -1.74 7.80 35.52
CA GLY A 512 -0.42 8.27 35.91
C GLY A 512 -0.31 8.44 37.44
N TRP A 513 -1.31 9.05 38.08
CA TRP A 513 -1.36 9.17 39.53
C TRP A 513 -1.51 7.83 40.26
N LYS A 514 -2.29 6.88 39.72
CA LYS A 514 -2.39 5.53 40.29
C LYS A 514 -1.02 4.85 40.33
N LEU A 515 -0.26 4.93 39.23
CA LEU A 515 1.08 4.37 39.15
C LEU A 515 2.08 5.10 40.05
N LEU A 516 2.05 6.45 40.07
CA LEU A 516 2.91 7.23 40.95
C LEU A 516 2.61 6.98 42.44
N SER A 517 1.38 6.59 42.78
CA SER A 517 1.00 6.24 44.14
C SER A 517 1.60 4.91 44.62
N MET A 518 2.32 4.16 43.77
CA MET A 518 3.18 3.05 44.20
C MET A 518 4.38 3.52 45.04
N PHE A 519 4.78 4.79 44.89
CA PHE A 519 5.85 5.39 45.67
C PHE A 519 5.29 6.11 46.91
N PRO A 520 6.06 6.17 48.01
CA PRO A 520 5.70 7.00 49.15
C PRO A 520 5.70 8.48 48.74
N LYS A 521 4.84 9.30 49.36
CA LYS A 521 4.71 10.74 49.04
C LYS A 521 6.06 11.48 48.99
N GLY A 522 7.00 11.14 49.88
CA GLY A 522 8.32 11.76 49.93
C GLY A 522 9.21 11.49 48.70
N ALA A 523 8.95 10.44 47.93
CA ALA A 523 9.70 10.09 46.72
C ALA A 523 9.21 10.84 45.46
N LEU A 524 8.05 11.51 45.52
CA LEU A 524 7.48 12.29 44.42
C LEU A 524 8.08 13.70 44.35
N THR A 525 9.40 13.78 44.15
CA THR A 525 10.19 15.02 44.28
C THR A 525 9.94 16.05 43.16
N ARG A 526 9.40 15.65 42.01
CA ARG A 526 9.10 16.57 40.88
C ARG A 526 7.66 17.09 40.87
N ILE A 527 6.89 16.79 41.91
CA ILE A 527 5.48 17.19 42.02
C ILE A 527 5.29 18.10 43.24
N SER A 528 4.51 19.18 43.10
CA SER A 528 4.20 20.07 44.21
C SER A 528 3.35 19.37 45.26
N ARG A 529 3.55 19.75 46.53
CA ARG A 529 2.79 19.18 47.66
C ARG A 529 1.29 19.33 47.48
N ASP A 530 0.83 20.49 47.00
CA ASP A 530 -0.58 20.75 46.73
C ASP A 530 -1.20 19.75 45.74
N HIS A 531 -0.47 19.37 44.69
CA HIS A 531 -0.95 18.37 43.73
C HIS A 531 -0.89 16.95 44.30
N VAL A 532 0.16 16.63 45.08
CA VAL A 532 0.25 15.34 45.78
C VAL A 532 -0.92 15.17 46.74
N ASP A 533 -1.24 16.17 47.56
CA ASP A 533 -2.34 16.05 48.52
C ASP A 533 -3.71 15.99 47.85
N LYS A 534 -3.85 16.55 46.64
CA LYS A 534 -5.10 16.57 45.88
C LYS A 534 -5.36 15.29 45.08
N TYR A 535 -4.33 14.66 44.52
CA TYR A 535 -4.48 13.59 43.51
C TYR A 535 -3.84 12.24 43.88
N TYR A 536 -3.11 12.16 45.00
CA TYR A 536 -2.49 10.91 45.46
C TYR A 536 -3.52 9.90 45.98
N PHE A 537 -3.40 8.63 45.56
CA PHE A 537 -4.42 7.60 45.81
C PHE A 537 -4.32 6.87 47.17
N GLY A 538 -3.33 7.19 48.02
CA GLY A 538 -3.29 6.77 49.43
C GLY A 538 -3.44 5.27 49.72
N GLU A 539 -4.09 4.92 50.84
CA GLU A 539 -4.31 3.54 51.37
C GLU A 539 -5.02 2.57 50.41
N GLN A 540 -5.65 3.06 49.32
CA GLN A 540 -6.35 2.21 48.36
C GLN A 540 -5.40 1.33 47.53
N MET A 541 -4.14 1.73 47.34
CA MET A 541 -3.14 0.96 46.58
C MET A 541 -2.38 -0.08 47.40
N GLU A 542 -2.25 0.11 48.72
CA GLU A 542 -1.65 -0.88 49.65
C GLU A 542 -2.40 -2.22 49.67
N ARG A 543 -3.67 -2.25 49.21
CA ARG A 543 -4.44 -3.48 49.02
C ARG A 543 -4.28 -4.11 47.64
N MET A 544 -4.03 -3.33 46.59
CA MET A 544 -3.98 -3.82 45.20
C MET A 544 -2.63 -4.41 44.78
N TYR A 545 -1.54 -3.99 45.43
CA TYR A 545 -0.17 -4.41 45.09
C TYR A 545 0.57 -5.04 46.28
N ARG A 546 -0.15 -5.78 47.15
CA ARG A 546 0.52 -6.66 48.13
C ARG A 546 1.32 -7.72 47.39
N PRO A 547 2.60 -7.93 47.74
CA PRO A 547 3.37 -9.02 47.17
C PRO A 547 2.75 -10.35 47.63
N GLY A 548 2.04 -11.04 46.74
CA GLY A 548 1.46 -12.37 47.00
C GLY A 548 0.11 -12.68 46.35
N GLU A 549 -0.64 -11.68 45.87
CA GLU A 549 -1.97 -11.92 45.27
C GLU A 549 -2.04 -11.31 43.86
N ILE A 550 -1.72 -12.10 42.85
CA ILE A 550 -2.06 -11.79 41.45
C ILE A 550 -3.36 -12.53 41.14
N PRO A 551 -4.47 -11.85 40.78
CA PRO A 551 -5.64 -12.54 40.23
C PRO A 551 -5.30 -13.05 38.82
N ALA A 552 -5.75 -14.28 38.53
CA ALA A 552 -5.49 -15.04 37.31
C ALA A 552 -5.76 -14.31 35.99
#